data_AF-A0A6N7LZ87-F1
#
_entry.id   AF-A0A6N7LZ87-F1
#
_cell.length_a   1.000
_cell.length_b   1.000
_cell.length_c   1.000
_cell.angle_alpha   90.00
_cell.angle_beta   90.00
_cell.angle_gamma   90.00
#
_symmetry.space_group_name_H-M   'P 1'
#
loop_
_entity.id
_entity.type
_entity.pdbx_description
1 polymer ?
#
loop_
_entity_poly.entity_id
_entity_poly.type
_entity_poly.pdbx_seq_one_letter_code
_entity_poly.pdbx_strand_id
1 'polypeptide(L)'
;MKKGELGLVLFLWIFLTPILFPPCLSGWGRKPPSEPKTIEEKIASKFHIEQGVVLALEEKGYGTEEIIKLLILATATGKRADEISIIREEGMSWEGIAKWYGVEMSTLGKETQRLLSEVEGRKEEEIKEEEEPEIELEIEKELRKKLEMEKTESDELR
;
A
#
# COMPACT_ATOMS: atom_id res chain seq x y z
N MET A 1 -26.99 18.44 -61.32
CA MET A 1 -26.69 17.48 -60.23
C MET A 1 -27.81 17.55 -59.20
N LYS A 2 -28.52 16.43 -58.96
CA LYS A 2 -29.71 16.39 -58.12
C LYS A 2 -29.31 16.02 -56.68
N LYS A 3 -29.84 16.76 -55.69
CA LYS A 3 -29.54 16.62 -54.24
C LYS A 3 -29.74 15.21 -53.66
N GLY A 4 -30.33 14.27 -54.40
CA GLY A 4 -30.55 12.87 -53.97
C GLY A 4 -29.35 11.93 -54.16
N GLU A 5 -28.38 12.25 -55.01
CA GLU A 5 -27.23 11.35 -55.27
C GLU A 5 -26.12 11.48 -54.22
N LEU A 6 -26.03 12.62 -53.53
CA LEU A 6 -25.01 12.88 -52.50
C LEU A 6 -25.24 12.09 -51.21
N GLY A 7 -26.49 11.78 -50.85
CA GLY A 7 -26.82 11.00 -49.65
C GLY A 7 -26.46 9.52 -49.76
N LEU A 8 -26.52 8.97 -50.98
CA LEU A 8 -26.32 7.54 -51.23
C LEU A 8 -24.83 7.17 -51.26
N VAL A 9 -23.98 8.08 -51.76
CA VAL A 9 -22.51 7.92 -51.73
C VAL A 9 -21.97 8.02 -50.30
N LEU A 10 -22.55 8.88 -49.46
CA LEU A 10 -22.15 9.01 -48.05
C LEU A 10 -22.53 7.76 -47.23
N PHE A 11 -23.67 7.14 -47.53
CA PHE A 11 -24.14 5.92 -46.86
C PHE A 11 -23.30 4.69 -47.23
N LEU A 12 -22.82 4.61 -48.48
CA LEU A 12 -21.96 3.51 -48.92
C LEU A 12 -20.55 3.57 -48.29
N TRP A 13 -20.05 4.77 -47.98
CA TRP A 13 -18.74 4.93 -47.32
C TRP A 13 -18.72 4.52 -45.84
N ILE A 14 -19.86 4.62 -45.14
CA ILE A 14 -19.99 4.24 -43.73
C ILE A 14 -20.04 2.70 -43.57
N PHE A 15 -20.58 1.98 -44.56
CA PHE A 15 -20.74 0.53 -44.50
C PHE A 15 -19.60 -0.28 -45.14
N LEU A 16 -18.72 0.33 -45.95
CA LEU A 16 -17.63 -0.39 -46.65
C LEU A 16 -16.25 -0.31 -45.96
N THR A 17 -16.08 0.56 -44.97
CA THR A 17 -14.80 0.71 -44.23
C THR A 17 -14.47 -0.35 -43.16
N PRO A 18 -15.42 -1.12 -42.56
CA PRO A 18 -15.05 -2.08 -41.52
C PRO A 18 -14.45 -3.40 -42.06
N ILE A 19 -14.45 -3.63 -43.39
CA ILE A 19 -13.93 -4.87 -43.99
C ILE A 19 -12.46 -4.75 -44.43
N LEU A 20 -11.94 -3.53 -44.60
CA LEU A 20 -10.57 -3.28 -45.10
C LEU A 20 -9.58 -2.83 -44.02
N PHE A 21 -10.06 -2.45 -42.84
CA PHE A 21 -9.25 -2.21 -41.65
C PHE A 21 -9.93 -2.86 -40.44
N PRO A 22 -9.72 -4.17 -40.19
CA PRO A 22 -9.98 -4.69 -38.85
C PRO A 22 -9.20 -3.82 -37.87
N PRO A 23 -9.80 -3.26 -36.81
CA PRO A 23 -9.04 -2.65 -35.75
C PRO A 23 -8.09 -3.74 -35.26
N CYS A 24 -6.80 -3.54 -35.50
CA CYS A 24 -5.75 -4.45 -35.09
C CYS A 24 -6.01 -4.83 -33.62
N LEU A 25 -6.51 -6.04 -33.41
CA LEU A 25 -6.45 -6.73 -32.13
C LEU A 25 -4.98 -7.13 -31.93
N SER A 26 -4.13 -6.12 -31.78
CA SER A 26 -2.76 -6.22 -31.30
C SER A 26 -2.78 -6.46 -29.79
N GLY A 27 -3.35 -7.60 -29.41
CA GLY A 27 -3.46 -8.07 -28.03
C GLY A 27 -3.01 -9.52 -27.88
N TRP A 28 -2.25 -10.06 -28.83
CA TRP A 28 -1.61 -11.37 -28.70
C TRP A 28 -0.21 -11.18 -28.12
N GLY A 29 -0.03 -11.65 -26.88
CA GLY A 29 1.30 -11.77 -26.28
C GLY A 29 1.60 -10.85 -25.10
N ARG A 30 0.64 -10.58 -24.21
CA ARG A 30 1.04 -10.18 -22.86
C ARG A 30 1.62 -11.43 -22.18
N LYS A 31 2.95 -11.52 -22.13
CA LYS A 31 3.64 -12.40 -21.18
C LYS A 31 3.01 -12.17 -19.80
N PRO A 32 2.83 -13.21 -18.96
CA PRO A 32 2.47 -12.99 -17.57
C PRO A 32 3.47 -11.95 -17.02
N PRO A 33 3.00 -10.94 -16.25
CA PRO A 33 3.89 -9.92 -15.72
C PRO A 33 5.03 -10.66 -15.03
N SER A 34 6.27 -10.40 -15.47
CA SER A 34 7.43 -10.94 -14.76
C SER A 34 7.31 -10.50 -13.32
N GLU A 35 7.72 -11.36 -12.38
CA GLU A 35 7.74 -11.00 -10.96
C GLU A 35 8.34 -9.58 -10.80
N PRO A 36 7.66 -8.70 -10.04
CA PRO A 36 8.01 -7.30 -9.97
C PRO A 36 9.44 -7.18 -9.45
N LYS A 37 10.34 -6.69 -10.30
CA LYS A 37 11.78 -6.63 -10.00
C LYS A 37 12.12 -5.39 -9.21
N THR A 38 11.38 -4.31 -9.43
CA THR A 38 11.64 -3.01 -8.83
C THR A 38 10.67 -2.71 -7.69
N ILE A 39 11.06 -1.78 -6.81
CA ILE A 39 10.24 -1.32 -5.67
C ILE A 39 8.93 -0.72 -6.19
N GLU A 40 9.00 0.03 -7.30
CA GLU A 40 7.84 0.71 -7.88
C GLU A 40 6.84 -0.29 -8.47
N GLU A 41 7.31 -1.34 -9.14
CA GLU A 41 6.44 -2.42 -9.63
C GLU A 41 5.76 -3.17 -8.47
N LYS A 42 6.48 -3.39 -7.36
CA LYS A 42 5.90 -4.02 -6.17
C LYS A 42 4.80 -3.14 -5.55
N ILE A 43 5.05 -1.84 -5.39
CA ILE A 43 4.05 -0.88 -4.89
C ILE A 43 2.85 -0.86 -5.84
N ALA A 44 3.09 -0.71 -7.15
CA ALA A 44 2.04 -0.67 -8.16
C ALA A 44 1.15 -1.93 -8.12
N SER A 45 1.78 -3.10 -7.98
CA SER A 45 1.09 -4.39 -7.83
C SER A 45 0.22 -4.44 -6.57
N LYS A 46 0.73 -3.96 -5.43
CA LYS A 46 0.01 -3.94 -4.14
C LYS A 46 -1.23 -3.06 -4.17
N PHE A 47 -1.14 -1.89 -4.80
CA PHE A 47 -2.26 -0.95 -4.87
C PHE A 47 -3.11 -1.12 -6.13
N HIS A 48 -2.81 -2.11 -6.98
CA HIS A 48 -3.47 -2.34 -8.27
C HIS A 48 -3.52 -1.10 -9.16
N ILE A 49 -2.43 -0.33 -9.17
CA ILE A 49 -2.26 0.88 -9.99
C ILE A 49 -1.19 0.65 -11.07
N GLU A 50 -1.13 1.56 -12.03
CA GLU A 50 -0.06 1.54 -13.03
C GLU A 50 1.27 1.99 -12.41
N GLN A 51 2.37 1.31 -12.78
CA GLN A 51 3.72 1.67 -12.35
C GLN A 51 4.06 3.14 -12.67
N GLY A 52 3.54 3.67 -13.79
CA GLY A 52 3.73 5.07 -14.17
C GLY A 52 3.21 6.07 -13.12
N VAL A 53 2.19 5.70 -12.34
CA VAL A 53 1.69 6.54 -11.25
C VAL A 53 2.70 6.63 -10.11
N VAL A 54 3.35 5.51 -9.78
CA VAL A 54 4.38 5.46 -8.73
C VAL A 54 5.61 6.26 -9.15
N LEU A 55 6.07 6.06 -10.39
CA LEU A 55 7.20 6.80 -10.96
C LEU A 55 6.92 8.30 -11.01
N ALA A 56 5.71 8.72 -11.38
CA ALA A 56 5.34 10.14 -11.39
C ALA A 56 5.38 10.78 -10.00
N LEU A 57 5.09 10.03 -8.93
CA LEU A 57 5.23 10.52 -7.55
C LEU A 57 6.71 10.59 -7.14
N GLU A 58 7.53 9.63 -7.55
CA GLU A 58 8.97 9.67 -7.32
C GLU A 58 9.63 10.85 -8.03
N GLU A 59 9.25 11.13 -9.28
CA GLU A 59 9.71 12.29 -10.05
C GLU A 59 9.31 13.63 -9.41
N LYS A 60 8.20 13.66 -8.66
CA LYS A 60 7.80 14.81 -7.83
C LYS A 60 8.63 14.97 -6.55
N GLY A 61 9.51 14.02 -6.25
CA GLY A 61 10.40 14.05 -5.10
C GLY A 61 9.87 13.30 -3.87
N TYR A 62 8.80 12.51 -4.00
CA TYR A 62 8.33 11.67 -2.89
C TYR A 62 9.20 10.43 -2.72
N GLY A 63 9.62 10.15 -1.49
CA GLY A 63 10.28 8.88 -1.17
C GLY A 63 9.29 7.71 -1.09
N THR A 64 9.80 6.48 -1.16
CA THR A 64 9.02 5.23 -1.10
C THR A 64 7.99 5.20 0.04
N GLU A 65 8.39 5.58 1.27
CA GLU A 65 7.51 5.62 2.43
C GLU A 65 6.37 6.65 2.25
N GLU A 66 6.67 7.83 1.71
CA GLU A 66 5.69 8.88 1.47
C GLU A 66 4.71 8.47 0.37
N ILE A 67 5.19 7.82 -0.69
CA ILE A 67 4.35 7.24 -1.75
C ILE A 67 3.39 6.22 -1.14
N ILE A 68 3.87 5.31 -0.29
CA ILE A 68 3.02 4.32 0.38
C ILE A 68 1.96 5.00 1.25
N LYS A 69 2.33 5.98 2.10
CA LYS A 69 1.37 6.74 2.92
C LYS A 69 0.29 7.40 2.07
N LEU A 70 0.70 8.03 0.97
CA LEU A 70 -0.19 8.72 0.05
C LEU A 70 -1.17 7.75 -0.61
N LEU A 71 -0.70 6.58 -1.05
CA LEU A 71 -1.55 5.55 -1.65
C LEU A 71 -2.48 4.87 -0.63
N ILE A 72 -2.05 4.67 0.62
CA ILE A 72 -2.91 4.19 1.70
C ILE A 72 -4.06 5.19 1.92
N LEU A 73 -3.74 6.48 2.06
CA LEU A 73 -4.73 7.53 2.23
C LEU A 73 -5.68 7.61 1.03
N ALA A 74 -5.17 7.49 -0.20
CA ALA A 74 -5.99 7.46 -1.41
C ALA A 74 -7.00 6.30 -1.37
N THR A 75 -6.51 5.11 -1.01
CA THR A 75 -7.32 3.90 -0.92
C THR A 75 -8.37 3.99 0.18
N ALA A 76 -7.99 4.45 1.37
CA ALA A 76 -8.87 4.56 2.53
C ALA A 76 -9.98 5.60 2.32
N THR A 77 -9.70 6.67 1.57
CA THR A 77 -10.63 7.79 1.36
C THR A 77 -11.39 7.71 0.05
N GLY A 78 -11.02 6.77 -0.84
CA GLY A 78 -11.53 6.71 -2.21
C GLY A 78 -11.13 7.92 -3.06
N LYS A 79 -10.09 8.66 -2.64
CA LYS A 79 -9.56 9.83 -3.34
C LYS A 79 -8.45 9.42 -4.29
N ARG A 80 -8.15 10.28 -5.25
CA ARG A 80 -7.03 10.08 -6.14
C ARG A 80 -5.72 10.48 -5.45
N ALA A 81 -4.65 9.80 -5.78
CA ALA A 81 -3.30 10.04 -5.25
C ALA A 81 -2.84 11.49 -5.48
N ASP A 82 -3.18 12.08 -6.63
CA ASP A 82 -2.86 13.47 -6.96
C ASP A 82 -3.58 14.48 -6.06
N GLU A 83 -4.83 14.23 -5.67
CA GLU A 83 -5.56 15.11 -4.74
C GLU A 83 -4.89 15.16 -3.36
N ILE A 84 -4.37 14.03 -2.88
CA ILE A 84 -3.64 13.97 -1.62
C ILE A 84 -2.24 14.58 -1.76
N SER A 85 -1.58 14.40 -2.91
CA SER A 85 -0.29 15.03 -3.19
C SER A 85 -0.39 16.55 -3.15
N ILE A 86 -1.46 17.13 -3.71
CA ILE A 86 -1.69 18.58 -3.69
C ILE A 86 -1.77 19.09 -2.25
N ILE A 87 -2.55 18.45 -1.37
CA ILE A 87 -2.67 18.87 0.04
C ILE A 87 -1.32 18.77 0.77
N ARG A 88 -0.51 17.77 0.40
CA ARG A 88 0.85 17.62 0.94
C ARG A 88 1.79 18.72 0.44
N GLU A 89 1.70 19.08 -0.83
CA GLU A 89 2.44 20.18 -1.46
C GLU A 89 2.04 21.55 -0.88
N GLU A 90 0.79 21.72 -0.45
CA GLU A 90 0.29 22.90 0.27
C GLU A 90 0.86 23.04 1.70
N GLY A 91 1.66 22.08 2.14
CA GLY A 91 2.40 22.13 3.42
C GLY A 91 1.69 21.46 4.60
N MET A 92 0.57 20.77 4.37
CA MET A 92 -0.09 20.01 5.42
C MET A 92 0.77 18.81 5.85
N SER A 93 0.81 18.54 7.16
CA SER A 93 1.47 17.35 7.70
C SER A 93 0.65 16.09 7.40
N TRP A 94 1.31 14.93 7.34
CA TRP A 94 0.63 13.64 7.18
C TRP A 94 -0.44 13.39 8.24
N GLU A 95 -0.18 13.78 9.49
CA GLU A 95 -1.16 13.72 10.57
C GLU A 95 -2.36 14.65 10.32
N GLY A 96 -2.10 15.86 9.82
CA GLY A 96 -3.15 16.80 9.44
C GLY A 96 -4.04 16.26 8.33
N ILE A 97 -3.44 15.67 7.30
CA ILE A 97 -4.16 15.04 6.18
C ILE A 97 -4.98 13.84 6.67
N ALA A 98 -4.38 12.95 7.46
CA ALA A 98 -5.08 11.80 8.02
C ALA A 98 -6.29 12.24 8.87
N LYS A 99 -6.09 13.21 9.76
CA LYS A 99 -7.16 13.79 10.59
C LYS A 99 -8.25 14.45 9.75
N TRP A 100 -7.88 15.19 8.70
CA TRP A 100 -8.82 15.84 7.79
C TRP A 100 -9.77 14.83 7.14
N TYR A 101 -9.25 13.65 6.81
CA TYR A 101 -10.00 12.56 6.21
C TYR A 101 -10.58 11.54 7.22
N GLY A 102 -10.39 11.76 8.52
CA GLY A 102 -10.89 10.85 9.56
C GLY A 102 -10.14 9.51 9.65
N VAL A 103 -8.90 9.45 9.18
CA VAL A 103 -8.01 8.28 9.27
C VAL A 103 -7.15 8.37 10.53
N GLU A 104 -7.11 7.30 11.32
CA GLU A 104 -6.26 7.25 12.50
C GLU A 104 -4.77 7.15 12.12
N MET A 105 -3.94 8.02 12.72
CA MET A 105 -2.51 8.09 12.41
C MET A 105 -1.76 6.81 12.80
N SER A 106 -2.18 6.15 13.88
CA SER A 106 -1.65 4.85 14.32
C SER A 106 -1.85 3.76 13.25
N THR A 107 -3.03 3.72 12.65
CA THR A 107 -3.39 2.78 11.58
C THR A 107 -2.60 3.07 10.32
N LEU A 108 -2.53 4.34 9.90
CA LEU A 108 -1.70 4.76 8.78
C LEU A 108 -0.23 4.37 8.95
N GLY A 109 0.33 4.58 10.15
CA GLY A 109 1.71 4.23 10.46
C GLY A 109 1.97 2.72 10.39
N LYS A 110 1.09 1.91 11.00
CA LYS A 110 1.21 0.44 10.98
C LYS A 110 1.13 -0.13 9.57
N GLU A 111 0.16 0.33 8.77
CA GLU A 111 0.01 -0.13 7.39
C GLU A 111 1.18 0.30 6.52
N THR A 112 1.70 1.52 6.73
CA THR A 112 2.90 1.99 6.02
C THR A 112 4.10 1.10 6.31
N GLN A 113 4.38 0.81 7.57
CA GLN A 113 5.54 -0.01 7.96
C GLN A 113 5.45 -1.44 7.44
N ARG A 114 4.24 -2.02 7.49
CA ARG A 114 3.97 -3.33 6.93
C ARG A 114 4.26 -3.36 5.42
N LEU A 115 3.67 -2.43 4.67
CA LEU A 115 3.85 -2.39 3.22
C LEU A 115 5.29 -2.05 2.82
N LEU A 116 5.97 -1.19 3.58
CA LEU A 116 7.38 -0.86 3.36
C LEU A 116 8.26 -2.11 3.51
N SER A 117 8.06 -2.89 4.57
CA SER A 117 8.79 -4.14 4.81
C SER A 117 8.54 -5.17 3.70
N GLU A 118 7.27 -5.33 3.29
CA GLU A 118 6.89 -6.22 2.20
C GLU A 118 7.53 -5.83 0.85
N VAL A 119 7.62 -4.53 0.56
CA VAL A 119 8.19 -4.01 -0.70
C VAL A 119 9.71 -4.07 -0.69
N GLU A 120 10.36 -3.68 0.41
CA GLU A 120 11.82 -3.74 0.57
C GLU A 120 12.34 -5.18 0.70
N GLY A 121 11.48 -6.16 0.96
CA GLY A 121 11.87 -7.55 1.13
C GLY A 121 12.52 -7.82 2.49
N ARG A 122 12.30 -6.96 3.48
CA ARG A 122 12.58 -7.29 4.88
C ARG A 122 11.45 -8.19 5.34
N LYS A 123 11.76 -9.48 5.52
CA LYS A 123 10.84 -10.39 6.19
C LYS A 123 10.58 -9.83 7.59
N GLU A 124 9.32 -9.56 7.90
CA GLU A 124 8.85 -9.40 9.28
C GLU A 124 8.97 -10.77 9.98
N GLU A 125 10.19 -11.17 10.37
CA GLU A 125 10.41 -12.33 11.26
C GLU A 125 10.73 -11.88 12.70
N GLU A 126 10.53 -10.60 13.06
CA GLU A 126 11.11 -10.08 14.32
C GLU A 126 10.27 -8.98 15.02
N ILE A 127 8.95 -9.16 15.22
CA ILE A 127 8.20 -8.29 16.18
C ILE A 127 7.09 -9.04 16.97
N LYS A 128 7.18 -10.35 17.22
CA LYS A 128 6.12 -11.03 18.03
C LYS A 128 6.50 -12.03 19.12
N GLU A 129 7.78 -12.34 19.40
CA GLU A 129 8.08 -13.40 20.38
C GLU A 129 9.29 -13.16 21.32
N GLU A 130 9.73 -11.92 21.57
CA GLU A 130 10.82 -11.67 22.54
C GLU A 130 10.40 -10.96 23.85
N GLU A 131 9.13 -10.59 24.06
CA GLU A 131 8.70 -10.01 25.36
C GLU A 131 8.16 -11.03 26.37
N GLU A 132 7.94 -12.30 26.00
CA GLU A 132 7.36 -13.30 26.92
C GLU A 132 8.33 -14.16 27.78
N PRO A 133 9.65 -14.33 27.51
CA PRO A 133 10.48 -15.16 28.40
C PRO A 133 11.08 -14.42 29.60
N GLU A 134 11.24 -13.09 29.56
CA GLU A 134 11.90 -12.37 30.66
C GLU A 134 10.97 -12.11 31.86
N ILE A 135 9.69 -11.82 31.59
CA ILE A 135 8.72 -11.49 32.65
C ILE A 135 8.38 -12.74 33.49
N GLU A 136 8.24 -13.92 32.89
CA GLU A 136 7.97 -15.16 33.64
C GLU A 136 9.15 -15.58 34.54
N LEU A 137 10.39 -15.45 34.06
CA LEU A 137 11.59 -15.79 34.83
C LEU A 137 11.80 -14.86 36.03
N GLU A 138 11.41 -13.59 35.91
CA GLU A 138 11.49 -12.62 36.99
C GLU A 138 10.40 -12.85 38.05
N ILE A 139 9.18 -13.20 37.62
CA ILE A 139 8.08 -13.57 38.53
C ILE A 139 8.40 -14.89 39.27
N GLU A 140 8.97 -15.91 38.62
CA GLU A 140 9.32 -17.17 39.29
C GLU A 140 10.43 -16.98 40.33
N LYS A 141 11.46 -16.16 40.02
CA LYS A 141 12.51 -15.81 40.97
C LYS A 141 11.97 -15.05 42.18
N GLU A 142 11.04 -14.12 41.99
CA GLU A 142 10.44 -13.38 43.09
C GLU A 142 9.56 -14.27 43.99
N LEU A 143 8.83 -15.23 43.40
CA LEU A 143 8.02 -16.20 44.15
C LEU A 143 8.88 -17.18 44.96
N ARG A 144 9.98 -17.69 44.40
CA ARG A 144 10.93 -18.54 45.16
C ARG A 144 11.53 -17.81 46.35
N LYS A 145 11.91 -16.54 46.18
CA LYS A 145 12.47 -15.72 47.26
C LYS A 145 11.45 -15.48 48.39
N LYS A 146 10.18 -15.23 48.06
CA LYS A 146 9.11 -15.10 49.09
C LYS A 146 8.87 -16.41 49.85
N LEU A 147 8.88 -17.54 49.15
CA LEU A 147 8.64 -18.85 49.75
C LEU A 147 9.81 -19.35 50.63
N GLU A 148 11.03 -18.94 50.33
CA GLU A 148 12.20 -19.18 51.20
C GLU A 148 12.15 -18.35 52.50
N MET A 149 11.70 -17.10 52.44
CA MET A 149 11.54 -16.26 53.64
C MET A 149 10.43 -16.78 54.56
N GLU A 150 9.32 -17.27 54.00
CA GLU A 150 8.20 -17.85 54.78
C GLU A 150 8.60 -19.17 55.47
N LYS A 151 9.45 -19.99 54.84
CA LYS A 151 10.01 -21.20 55.47
C LYS A 151 10.97 -20.89 56.61
N THR A 152 11.80 -19.86 56.47
CA THR A 152 12.74 -19.48 57.55
C THR A 152 12.05 -18.85 58.75
N GLU A 153 10.89 -18.19 58.56
CA GLU A 153 10.12 -17.61 59.66
C GLU A 153 9.29 -18.66 60.43
N SER A 154 8.87 -19.74 59.76
CA SER A 154 8.11 -20.83 60.41
C SER A 154 8.97 -21.77 61.28
N ASP A 155 10.29 -21.79 61.12
CA ASP A 155 11.19 -22.67 61.89
C ASP A 155 11.79 -21.98 63.15
N GLU A 156 11.64 -20.66 63.31
CA GLU A 156 12.04 -19.94 64.53
C GLU A 156 10.95 -19.86 65.62
N LEU A 157 9.73 -20.32 65.34
CA LEU A 157 8.59 -20.30 66.27
C LEU A 157 8.20 -21.67 66.85
N ARG A 158 9.11 -22.65 66.86
CA ARG A 158 8.84 -24.00 67.40
C ARG A 158 9.78 -24.44 68.52
#